data_AF-A0A257L2L9-F1
#
_entry.id   AF-A0A257L2L9-F1
#
_cell.length_a   1.000
_cell.length_b   1.000
_cell.length_c   1.000
_cell.angle_alpha   90.00
_cell.angle_beta   90.00
_cell.angle_gamma   90.00
#
_symmetry.space_group_name_H-M   'P 1'
#
loop_
_entity.id
_entity.type
_entity.pdbx_description
1 polymer ?
#
loop_
_entity_poly.entity_id
_entity_poly.type
_entity_poly.pdbx_seq_one_letter_code
_entity_poly.pdbx_strand_id
1 'polypeptide(L)'
;MEIFDWLSNYEPFINQIWIFTITAMIVLYIICNTIPDRIVGKYLPLHNVFKPQTNVDLDYQSIGYALLHTTWLTKLTHSTIIIEVVLWFIIFQSWHWSFVLLAFSIIFLQSYYIGDKKFGLFFILTSLITFGLSYSTIQYLGKENAVLISKALLMLGGLMRMLSHSAELIPPILVDDSDQFQKLSLKNINWRVLFSTPIGYVGEFGSSLPSRILPIQVNYLYQNVLGIKPQSTLSWSEVNASAKNVLDGGYLKQNTLKEYYNSVMKSK
;
A
#
# COMPACT_ATOMS: atom_id res chain seq x y z
N MET A 1 17.93 19.09 17.19
CA MET A 1 18.38 18.32 18.37
C MET A 1 17.20 17.95 19.24
N GLU A 2 16.33 18.90 19.62
CA GLU A 2 15.14 18.64 20.46
C GLU A 2 14.25 17.48 20.00
N ILE A 3 14.01 17.29 18.70
CA ILE A 3 13.19 16.17 18.20
C ILE A 3 13.86 14.81 18.42
N PHE A 4 15.18 14.73 18.35
CA PHE A 4 15.92 13.50 18.61
C PHE A 4 15.92 13.19 20.10
N ASP A 5 16.14 14.20 20.94
CA ASP A 5 16.08 14.05 22.39
C ASP A 5 14.68 13.58 22.83
N TRP A 6 13.63 14.17 22.25
CA TRP A 6 12.25 13.75 22.48
C TRP A 6 12.03 12.29 22.05
N LEU A 7 12.42 11.92 20.82
CA LEU A 7 12.24 10.55 20.33
C LEU A 7 13.00 9.53 21.20
N SER A 8 14.24 9.84 21.58
CA SER A 8 15.07 8.98 22.43
C SER A 8 14.44 8.74 23.81
N ASN A 9 13.79 9.75 24.39
CA ASN A 9 13.06 9.60 25.65
C ASN A 9 11.88 8.61 25.55
N TYR A 10 11.32 8.41 24.36
CA TYR A 10 10.21 7.47 24.10
C TYR A 10 10.64 6.23 23.31
N GLU A 11 11.94 6.02 23.10
CA GLU A 11 12.44 4.91 22.27
C GLU A 11 11.88 3.54 22.69
N PRO A 12 11.85 3.16 23.99
CA PRO A 12 11.30 1.87 24.41
C PRO A 12 9.84 1.67 23.97
N PHE A 13 9.02 2.73 24.07
CA PHE A 13 7.62 2.69 23.68
C PHE A 13 7.46 2.62 22.15
N ILE A 14 8.21 3.42 21.41
CA ILE A 14 8.26 3.38 19.94
C ILE A 14 8.64 1.97 19.47
N ASN A 15 9.62 1.35 20.10
CA ASN A 15 10.07 0.00 19.77
C ASN A 15 9.01 -1.06 20.04
N GLN A 16 8.24 -0.96 21.12
CA GLN A 16 7.13 -1.89 21.41
C GLN A 16 6.03 -1.80 20.35
N ILE A 17 5.58 -0.58 20.01
CA ILE A 17 4.57 -0.40 18.95
C ILE A 17 5.13 -0.89 17.62
N TRP A 18 6.38 -0.56 17.29
CA TRP A 18 7.03 -0.99 16.06
C TRP A 18 7.05 -2.51 15.91
N ILE A 19 7.48 -3.23 16.94
CA ILE A 19 7.51 -4.71 16.94
C ILE A 19 6.10 -5.25 16.74
N PHE A 20 5.12 -4.75 17.50
CA PHE A 20 3.73 -5.15 17.37
C PHE A 20 3.21 -4.95 15.93
N THR A 21 3.44 -3.76 15.36
CA THR A 21 2.98 -3.41 14.01
C THR A 21 3.65 -4.27 12.94
N ILE A 22 4.95 -4.53 13.04
CA ILE A 22 5.67 -5.44 12.12
C ILE A 22 5.13 -6.86 12.23
N THR A 23 4.93 -7.38 13.44
CA THR A 23 4.36 -8.72 13.66
C THR A 23 2.95 -8.80 13.09
N ALA A 24 2.10 -7.81 13.35
CA ALA A 24 0.75 -7.75 12.81
C ALA A 24 0.75 -7.69 11.27
N MET A 25 1.68 -6.93 10.67
CA MET A 25 1.85 -6.86 9.22
C MET A 25 2.22 -8.23 8.64
N ILE A 26 3.18 -8.94 9.23
CA ILE A 26 3.57 -10.28 8.79
C ILE A 26 2.38 -11.25 8.87
N VAL A 27 1.66 -11.24 10.00
CA VAL A 27 0.46 -12.05 10.20
C VAL A 27 -0.61 -11.73 9.15
N LEU A 28 -0.85 -10.45 8.88
CA LEU A 28 -1.80 -10.02 7.86
C LEU A 28 -1.43 -10.55 6.47
N TYR A 29 -0.15 -10.44 6.09
CA TYR A 29 0.34 -10.98 4.81
C TYR A 29 0.12 -12.49 4.71
N ILE A 30 0.39 -13.24 5.78
CA ILE A 30 0.15 -14.69 5.81
C ILE A 30 -1.35 -14.97 5.66
N ILE A 31 -2.20 -14.28 6.41
CA ILE A 31 -3.66 -14.44 6.36
C ILE A 31 -4.18 -14.18 4.94
N CYS A 32 -3.79 -13.06 4.31
CA CYS A 32 -4.22 -12.70 2.96
C CYS A 32 -3.79 -13.69 1.86
N ASN A 33 -2.72 -14.47 2.11
CA ASN A 33 -2.18 -15.43 1.13
C ASN A 33 -2.60 -16.89 1.41
N THR A 34 -3.06 -17.22 2.62
CA THR A 34 -3.35 -18.61 3.02
C THR A 34 -4.82 -18.87 3.32
N ILE A 35 -5.55 -17.86 3.80
CA ILE A 35 -6.96 -18.01 4.19
C ILE A 35 -7.86 -17.73 2.98
N PRO A 36 -8.96 -18.49 2.77
CA PRO A 36 -9.86 -18.28 1.66
C PRO A 36 -10.47 -16.86 1.60
N ASP A 37 -10.64 -16.34 0.38
CA ASP A 37 -11.15 -15.00 0.11
C ASP A 37 -12.49 -14.70 0.79
N ARG A 38 -13.38 -15.70 0.87
CA ARG A 38 -14.68 -15.62 1.54
C ARG A 38 -14.63 -15.28 3.04
N ILE A 39 -13.48 -15.49 3.67
CA ILE A 39 -13.25 -15.17 5.08
C ILE A 39 -12.60 -13.79 5.18
N VAL A 40 -11.44 -13.61 4.55
CA VAL A 40 -10.64 -12.38 4.67
C VAL A 40 -11.33 -11.19 4.01
N GLY A 41 -11.94 -11.39 2.84
CA GLY A 41 -12.59 -10.34 2.04
C GLY A 41 -13.79 -9.67 2.73
N LYS A 42 -14.35 -10.28 3.77
CA LYS A 42 -15.42 -9.68 4.58
C LYS A 42 -14.93 -8.61 5.56
N TYR A 43 -13.63 -8.61 5.88
CA TYR A 43 -13.03 -7.67 6.84
C TYR A 43 -11.97 -6.78 6.21
N LEU A 44 -11.35 -7.25 5.12
CA LEU A 44 -10.39 -6.52 4.32
C LEU A 44 -10.76 -6.66 2.82
N PRO A 45 -11.65 -5.80 2.31
CA PRO A 45 -11.95 -5.73 0.90
C PRO A 45 -10.68 -5.45 0.09
N LEU A 46 -10.60 -6.07 -1.09
CA LEU A 46 -9.41 -6.09 -1.94
C LEU A 46 -8.15 -6.64 -1.26
N HIS A 47 -8.27 -7.50 -0.23
CA HIS A 47 -7.10 -8.19 0.36
C HIS A 47 -6.30 -9.00 -0.68
N ASN A 48 -6.92 -9.38 -1.80
CA ASN A 48 -6.22 -10.09 -2.85
C ASN A 48 -5.06 -9.25 -3.39
N VAL A 49 -5.07 -7.91 -3.29
CA VAL A 49 -3.94 -7.07 -3.68
C VAL A 49 -2.64 -7.50 -3.01
N PHE A 50 -2.66 -8.08 -1.79
CA PHE A 50 -1.49 -8.59 -1.06
C PHE A 50 -0.90 -9.88 -1.65
N LYS A 51 -1.55 -10.50 -2.63
CA LYS A 51 -1.08 -11.73 -3.29
C LYS A 51 -0.05 -11.38 -4.37
N PRO A 52 1.02 -12.17 -4.55
CA PRO A 52 2.05 -11.91 -5.55
C PRO A 52 1.50 -11.72 -6.98
N GLN A 53 0.51 -12.52 -7.37
CA GLN A 53 -0.05 -12.51 -8.73
C GLN A 53 -0.71 -11.17 -9.07
N THR A 54 -1.50 -10.61 -8.16
CA THR A 54 -2.13 -9.31 -8.35
C THR A 54 -1.17 -8.16 -8.08
N ASN A 55 -0.11 -8.37 -7.29
CA ASN A 55 0.88 -7.34 -6.99
C ASN A 55 1.78 -7.01 -8.20
N VAL A 56 1.87 -7.91 -9.18
CA VAL A 56 2.55 -7.68 -10.47
C VAL A 56 1.58 -7.23 -11.58
N ASP A 57 0.27 -7.25 -11.34
CA ASP A 57 -0.73 -6.71 -12.25
C ASP A 57 -0.87 -5.19 -12.00
N LEU A 58 -0.05 -4.41 -12.70
CA LEU A 58 0.02 -2.97 -12.51
C LEU A 58 -1.31 -2.26 -12.86
N ASP A 59 -2.08 -2.81 -13.81
CA ASP A 59 -3.37 -2.24 -14.21
C ASP A 59 -4.41 -2.47 -13.11
N TYR A 60 -4.51 -3.70 -12.60
CA TYR A 60 -5.38 -4.01 -11.47
C TYR A 60 -5.06 -3.16 -10.24
N GLN A 61 -3.77 -3.04 -9.90
CA GLN A 61 -3.32 -2.22 -8.77
C GLN A 61 -3.62 -0.73 -8.99
N SER A 62 -3.37 -0.21 -10.19
CA SER A 62 -3.61 1.20 -10.52
C SER A 62 -5.11 1.53 -10.51
N ILE A 63 -5.97 0.63 -11.02
CA ILE A 63 -7.43 0.75 -10.95
C ILE A 63 -7.88 0.73 -9.49
N GLY A 64 -7.41 -0.24 -8.69
CA GLY A 64 -7.71 -0.34 -7.26
C GLY A 64 -7.28 0.91 -6.48
N TYR A 65 -6.13 1.48 -6.82
CA TYR A 65 -5.66 2.73 -6.25
C TYR A 65 -6.59 3.89 -6.64
N ALA A 66 -6.85 4.11 -7.93
CA ALA A 66 -7.74 5.19 -8.36
C ALA A 66 -9.17 5.05 -7.81
N LEU A 67 -9.63 3.82 -7.60
CA LEU A 67 -10.92 3.46 -7.03
C LEU A 67 -11.05 3.82 -5.54
N LEU A 68 -10.02 3.58 -4.75
CA LEU A 68 -10.05 3.79 -3.29
C LEU A 68 -9.49 5.14 -2.82
N HIS A 69 -8.95 5.96 -3.72
CA HIS A 69 -8.27 7.21 -3.38
C HIS A 69 -8.90 8.37 -4.13
N THR A 70 -10.18 8.62 -3.86
CA THR A 70 -10.96 9.62 -4.61
C THR A 70 -10.72 11.04 -4.11
N THR A 71 -10.45 11.19 -2.81
CA THR A 71 -10.24 12.50 -2.16
C THR A 71 -8.79 12.98 -2.27
N TRP A 72 -8.60 14.30 -2.17
CA TRP A 72 -7.26 14.90 -2.19
C TRP A 72 -6.44 14.50 -0.96
N LEU A 73 -7.08 14.31 0.20
CA LEU A 73 -6.40 13.96 1.45
C LEU A 73 -5.79 12.56 1.34
N THR A 74 -6.56 11.58 0.86
CA THR A 74 -6.07 10.21 0.65
C THR A 74 -4.94 10.20 -0.37
N LYS A 75 -5.07 10.92 -1.50
CA LYS A 75 -3.98 11.09 -2.48
C LYS A 75 -2.72 11.69 -1.87
N LEU A 76 -2.85 12.73 -1.03
CA LEU A 76 -1.71 13.36 -0.37
C LEU A 76 -0.99 12.38 0.57
N THR A 77 -1.74 11.67 1.41
CA THR A 77 -1.16 10.68 2.36
C THR A 77 -0.52 9.47 1.67
N HIS A 78 -0.84 9.21 0.40
CA HIS A 78 -0.19 8.17 -0.41
C HIS A 78 0.98 8.69 -1.24
N SER A 79 1.02 9.98 -1.53
CA SER A 79 2.16 10.61 -2.21
C SER A 79 3.46 10.53 -1.39
N THR A 80 3.35 10.36 -0.06
CA THR A 80 4.49 10.21 0.86
C THR A 80 5.18 8.85 0.74
N ILE A 81 4.60 7.88 0.03
CA ILE A 81 5.12 6.51 -0.06
C ILE A 81 6.55 6.48 -0.61
N ILE A 82 6.91 7.38 -1.52
CA ILE A 82 8.30 7.45 -2.04
C ILE A 82 9.29 7.78 -0.91
N ILE A 83 8.91 8.69 -0.01
CA ILE A 83 9.72 9.05 1.16
C ILE A 83 9.76 7.86 2.13
N GLU A 84 8.64 7.19 2.34
CA GLU A 84 8.59 6.03 3.25
C GLU A 84 9.41 4.85 2.76
N VAL A 85 9.58 4.68 1.45
CA VAL A 85 10.50 3.67 0.91
C VAL A 85 11.95 3.98 1.30
N VAL A 86 12.35 5.26 1.35
CA VAL A 86 13.65 5.66 1.90
C VAL A 86 13.77 5.19 3.35
N LEU A 87 12.75 5.41 4.17
CA LEU A 87 12.71 5.00 5.57
C LEU A 87 12.76 3.47 5.72
N TRP A 88 12.06 2.71 4.87
CA TRP A 88 12.14 1.26 4.86
C TRP A 88 13.55 0.75 4.53
N PHE A 89 14.25 1.38 3.57
CA PHE A 89 15.64 1.03 3.31
C PHE A 89 16.57 1.36 4.49
N ILE A 90 16.30 2.42 5.28
CA ILE A 90 17.03 2.66 6.54
C ILE A 90 16.80 1.50 7.51
N ILE A 91 15.54 1.06 7.68
CA ILE A 91 15.20 -0.09 8.53
C ILE A 91 15.90 -1.36 8.04
N PHE A 92 15.84 -1.69 6.75
CA PHE A 92 16.46 -2.90 6.20
C PHE A 92 17.98 -2.90 6.40
N GLN A 93 18.65 -1.78 6.12
CA GLN A 93 20.09 -1.62 6.39
C GLN A 93 20.41 -1.78 7.88
N SER A 94 19.51 -1.33 8.76
CA SER A 94 19.73 -1.44 10.20
C SER A 94 19.69 -2.88 10.70
N TRP A 95 18.84 -3.72 10.11
CA TRP A 95 18.72 -5.15 10.42
C TRP A 95 19.88 -5.94 9.83
N HIS A 96 20.01 -5.94 8.49
CA HIS A 96 21.08 -6.61 7.77
C HIS A 96 21.00 -6.27 6.27
N TRP A 97 22.15 -6.18 5.59
CA TRP A 97 22.20 -5.86 4.14
C TRP A 97 21.45 -6.87 3.26
N SER A 98 21.26 -8.11 3.72
CA SER A 98 20.49 -9.12 2.98
C SER A 98 19.02 -8.72 2.78
N PHE A 99 18.42 -7.93 3.69
CA PHE A 99 17.06 -7.43 3.51
C PHE A 99 16.96 -6.41 2.37
N VAL A 100 18.01 -5.59 2.19
CA VAL A 100 18.11 -4.66 1.07
C VAL A 100 18.19 -5.44 -0.24
N LEU A 101 19.03 -6.48 -0.29
CA LEU A 101 19.11 -7.33 -1.48
C LEU A 101 17.80 -8.05 -1.77
N LEU A 102 17.13 -8.58 -0.74
CA LEU A 102 15.82 -9.21 -0.90
C LEU A 102 14.80 -8.23 -1.47
N ALA A 103 14.76 -7.00 -0.96
CA ALA A 103 13.87 -5.96 -1.50
C ALA A 103 14.17 -5.67 -2.99
N PHE A 104 15.45 -5.53 -3.37
CA PHE A 104 15.83 -5.35 -4.77
C PHE A 104 15.53 -6.56 -5.64
N SER A 105 15.71 -7.79 -5.15
CA SER A 105 15.33 -9.00 -5.87
C SER A 105 13.82 -9.03 -6.15
N ILE A 106 12.99 -8.66 -5.15
CA ILE A 106 11.54 -8.58 -5.33
C ILE A 106 11.19 -7.48 -6.33
N ILE A 107 11.80 -6.30 -6.24
CA ILE A 107 11.57 -5.20 -7.19
C ILE A 107 11.94 -5.62 -8.62
N PHE A 108 13.08 -6.29 -8.79
CA PHE A 108 13.51 -6.78 -10.11
C PHE A 108 12.53 -7.83 -10.68
N LEU A 109 12.12 -8.79 -9.85
CA LEU A 109 11.11 -9.78 -10.22
C LEU A 109 9.78 -9.11 -10.59
N GLN A 110 9.34 -8.14 -9.78
CA GLN A 110 8.11 -7.39 -10.03
C GLN A 110 8.19 -6.60 -11.34
N SER A 111 9.28 -5.87 -11.58
CA SER A 111 9.53 -5.19 -12.87
C SER A 111 9.49 -6.15 -14.06
N TYR A 112 10.07 -7.34 -13.90
CA TYR A 112 10.06 -8.37 -14.95
C TYR A 112 8.65 -8.87 -15.24
N TYR A 113 7.88 -9.23 -14.20
CA TYR A 113 6.52 -9.77 -14.35
C TYR A 113 5.47 -8.73 -14.77
N ILE A 114 5.68 -7.44 -14.49
CA ILE A 114 4.83 -6.35 -15.00
C ILE A 114 4.91 -6.27 -16.54
N GLY A 115 6.04 -6.66 -17.14
CA GLY A 115 6.18 -6.79 -18.60
C GLY A 115 6.39 -5.48 -19.37
N ASP A 116 6.11 -4.31 -18.79
CA ASP A 116 6.44 -3.01 -19.38
C ASP A 116 7.91 -2.65 -19.10
N LYS A 117 8.77 -2.77 -20.12
CA LYS A 117 10.23 -2.60 -19.98
C LYS A 117 10.63 -1.18 -19.59
N LYS A 118 9.97 -0.16 -20.15
CA LYS A 118 10.30 1.24 -19.87
C LYS A 118 9.92 1.61 -18.45
N PHE A 119 8.72 1.21 -18.04
CA PHE A 119 8.28 1.35 -16.66
C PHE A 119 9.20 0.57 -15.70
N GLY A 120 9.51 -0.69 -16.01
CA GLY A 120 10.33 -1.55 -15.16
C GLY A 120 11.73 -0.98 -14.91
N LEU A 121 12.37 -0.40 -15.94
CA LEU A 121 13.62 0.33 -15.79
C LEU A 121 13.46 1.56 -14.89
N PHE A 122 12.42 2.36 -15.12
CA PHE A 122 12.16 3.55 -14.32
C PHE A 122 11.91 3.20 -12.85
N PHE A 123 11.15 2.13 -12.58
CA PHE A 123 10.88 1.63 -11.23
C PHE A 123 12.16 1.16 -10.50
N ILE A 124 13.06 0.47 -11.20
CA ILE A 124 14.37 0.09 -10.66
C ILE A 124 15.20 1.33 -10.34
N LEU A 125 15.26 2.32 -11.24
CA LEU A 125 16.00 3.55 -11.05
C LEU A 125 15.46 4.36 -9.86
N THR A 126 14.14 4.53 -9.74
CA THR A 126 13.53 5.17 -8.57
C THR A 126 13.90 4.44 -7.28
N SER A 127 13.88 3.10 -7.30
CA SER A 127 14.26 2.30 -6.13
C SER A 127 15.73 2.49 -5.74
N LEU A 128 16.64 2.53 -6.70
CA LEU A 128 18.06 2.84 -6.48
C LEU A 128 18.25 4.25 -5.89
N ILE A 129 17.52 5.25 -6.38
CA ILE A 129 17.55 6.62 -5.83
C ILE A 129 17.08 6.60 -4.38
N THR A 130 15.95 5.95 -4.06
CA THR A 130 15.46 5.88 -2.67
C THR A 130 16.44 5.18 -1.74
N PHE A 131 17.12 4.14 -2.21
CA PHE A 131 18.19 3.49 -1.46
C PHE A 131 19.39 4.43 -1.26
N GLY A 132 19.85 5.13 -2.29
CA GLY A 132 20.93 6.12 -2.18
C GLY A 132 20.62 7.23 -1.18
N LEU A 133 19.37 7.73 -1.19
CA LEU A 133 18.89 8.69 -0.18
C LEU A 133 18.93 8.10 1.23
N SER A 134 18.52 6.84 1.39
CA SER A 134 18.53 6.18 2.71
C SER A 134 19.94 6.07 3.29
N TYR A 135 20.92 5.72 2.46
CA TYR A 135 22.32 5.67 2.84
C TYR A 135 22.84 7.05 3.25
N SER A 136 22.57 8.07 2.44
CA SER A 136 22.94 9.46 2.76
C SER A 136 22.30 9.95 4.06
N THR A 137 21.04 9.61 4.33
CA THR A 137 20.36 9.94 5.59
C THR A 137 21.04 9.28 6.80
N ILE A 138 21.46 8.01 6.68
CA ILE A 138 22.20 7.32 7.76
C ILE A 138 23.54 8.01 8.01
N GLN A 139 24.28 8.40 6.96
CA GLN A 139 25.56 9.10 7.12
C GLN A 139 25.39 10.47 7.79
N TYR A 140 24.30 11.18 7.47
CA TYR A 140 24.05 12.51 8.00
C TYR A 140 23.55 12.50 9.46
N LEU A 141 22.60 11.62 9.80
CA LEU A 141 21.96 11.60 11.12
C LEU A 141 22.62 10.64 12.12
N GLY A 142 23.41 9.69 11.64
CA GLY A 142 23.82 8.51 12.40
C GLY A 142 22.76 7.41 12.38
N LYS A 143 23.20 6.16 12.46
CA LYS A 143 22.34 4.97 12.33
C LYS A 143 21.19 4.96 13.35
N GLU A 144 21.48 5.23 14.62
CA GLU A 144 20.49 5.16 15.71
C GLU A 144 19.34 6.16 15.50
N ASN A 145 19.68 7.43 15.29
CA ASN A 145 18.74 8.51 15.02
C ASN A 145 17.91 8.25 13.75
N ALA A 146 18.56 7.83 12.66
CA ALA A 146 17.90 7.54 11.40
C ALA A 146 16.86 6.42 11.55
N VAL A 147 17.21 5.35 12.28
CA VAL A 147 16.31 4.23 12.57
C VAL A 147 15.13 4.69 13.41
N LEU A 148 15.37 5.45 14.48
CA LEU A 148 14.33 5.88 15.39
C LEU A 148 13.30 6.80 14.70
N ILE A 149 13.77 7.76 13.92
CA ILE A 149 12.89 8.60 13.07
C ILE A 149 12.12 7.74 12.07
N SER A 150 12.78 6.79 11.41
CA SER A 150 12.15 5.93 10.41
C SER A 150 10.99 5.15 10.99
N LYS A 151 11.15 4.55 12.18
CA LYS A 151 10.08 3.83 12.88
C LYS A 151 8.89 4.75 13.14
N ALA A 152 9.12 5.93 13.72
CA ALA A 152 8.08 6.87 14.07
C ALA A 152 7.31 7.37 12.83
N LEU A 153 8.02 7.79 11.78
CA LEU A 153 7.42 8.31 10.56
C LEU A 153 6.68 7.24 9.76
N LEU A 154 7.17 6.00 9.70
CA LEU A 154 6.46 4.89 9.05
C LEU A 154 5.14 4.56 9.77
N MET A 155 5.17 4.49 11.11
CA MET A 155 3.95 4.25 11.91
C MET A 155 2.95 5.40 11.76
N LEU A 156 3.43 6.65 11.73
CA LEU A 156 2.60 7.82 11.49
C LEU A 156 2.03 7.83 10.06
N GLY A 157 2.83 7.46 9.05
CA GLY A 157 2.39 7.35 7.65
C GLY A 157 1.24 6.35 7.51
N GLY A 158 1.37 5.15 8.08
CA GLY A 158 0.30 4.16 8.12
C GLY A 158 -0.97 4.66 8.83
N LEU A 159 -0.81 5.37 9.95
CA LEU A 159 -1.93 5.96 10.68
C LEU A 159 -2.65 7.04 9.85
N MET A 160 -1.89 7.94 9.23
CA MET A 160 -2.43 9.02 8.41
C MET A 160 -3.19 8.49 7.18
N ARG A 161 -2.69 7.44 6.53
CA ARG A 161 -3.40 6.76 5.44
C ARG A 161 -4.68 6.08 5.89
N MET A 162 -4.64 5.36 7.02
CA MET A 162 -5.84 4.74 7.57
C MET A 162 -6.90 5.79 7.92
N LEU A 163 -6.50 6.91 8.54
CA LEU A 163 -7.41 7.99 8.89
C LEU A 163 -7.96 8.70 7.64
N SER A 164 -7.16 8.92 6.59
CA SER A 164 -7.65 9.55 5.36
C SER A 164 -8.67 8.67 4.64
N HIS A 165 -8.48 7.34 4.63
CA HIS A 165 -9.46 6.39 4.11
C HIS A 165 -10.81 6.39 4.84
N SER A 166 -10.87 6.88 6.08
CA SER A 166 -12.16 7.03 6.78
C SER A 166 -13.09 8.08 6.14
N ALA A 167 -12.53 8.97 5.30
CA ALA A 167 -13.29 9.96 4.54
C ALA A 167 -13.71 9.45 3.15
N GLU A 168 -13.22 8.29 2.71
CA GLU A 168 -13.58 7.67 1.43
C GLU A 168 -14.92 6.92 1.54
N LEU A 169 -15.43 6.48 0.38
CA LEU A 169 -16.54 5.54 0.35
C LEU A 169 -16.09 4.19 0.91
N ILE A 170 -16.96 3.57 1.70
CA ILE A 170 -16.76 2.21 2.19
C ILE A 170 -16.76 1.27 0.99
N PRO A 171 -15.71 0.45 0.82
CA PRO A 171 -15.68 -0.55 -0.23
C PRO A 171 -16.81 -1.59 -0.08
N PRO A 172 -17.25 -2.19 -1.20
CA PRO A 172 -18.19 -3.30 -1.20
C PRO A 172 -17.87 -4.41 -0.20
N ILE A 173 -18.88 -5.20 0.19
CA ILE A 173 -18.80 -6.35 1.12
C ILE A 173 -18.67 -5.97 2.61
N LEU A 174 -18.11 -4.80 2.93
CA LEU A 174 -17.80 -4.45 4.32
C LEU A 174 -19.03 -4.08 5.15
N VAL A 175 -19.94 -3.29 4.59
CA VAL A 175 -21.19 -2.87 5.25
C VAL A 175 -22.25 -3.97 5.16
N ASP A 176 -22.40 -4.53 3.97
CA ASP A 176 -23.34 -5.56 3.63
C ASP A 176 -22.74 -6.43 2.52
N ASP A 177 -23.48 -7.45 2.11
CA ASP A 177 -23.06 -8.39 1.10
C ASP A 177 -23.27 -7.86 -0.35
N SER A 178 -23.36 -6.53 -0.54
CA SER A 178 -23.51 -5.89 -1.86
C SER A 178 -22.17 -5.64 -2.56
N ASP A 179 -22.23 -5.44 -3.88
CA ASP A 179 -21.10 -5.08 -4.73
C ASP A 179 -20.88 -3.56 -4.86
N GLN A 180 -21.62 -2.75 -4.09
CA GLN A 180 -21.68 -1.30 -4.23
C GLN A 180 -20.88 -0.57 -3.15
N PHE A 181 -20.31 0.58 -3.52
CA PHE A 181 -19.68 1.49 -2.57
C PHE A 181 -20.75 2.24 -1.76
N GLN A 182 -20.45 2.52 -0.49
CA GLN A 182 -21.41 3.17 0.39
C GLN A 182 -20.77 4.29 1.21
N LYS A 183 -21.55 5.33 1.55
CA LYS A 183 -21.11 6.33 2.52
C LYS A 183 -21.25 5.75 3.94
N LEU A 184 -20.24 5.99 4.78
CA LEU A 184 -20.33 5.66 6.19
C LEU A 184 -21.40 6.52 6.88
N SER A 185 -22.25 5.87 7.67
CA SER A 185 -23.30 6.50 8.47
C SER A 185 -23.53 5.70 9.74
N LEU A 186 -24.14 6.32 10.76
CA LEU A 186 -24.48 5.61 12.01
C LEU A 186 -25.38 4.39 11.79
N LYS A 187 -26.13 4.34 10.68
CA LYS A 187 -27.07 3.26 10.36
C LYS A 187 -26.39 2.01 9.80
N ASN A 188 -25.17 2.15 9.27
CA ASN A 188 -24.49 1.08 8.54
C ASN A 188 -23.13 0.67 9.15
N ILE A 189 -22.83 1.17 10.35
CA ILE A 189 -21.73 0.68 11.18
C ILE A 189 -22.09 -0.72 11.69
N ASN A 190 -21.22 -1.68 11.42
CA ASN A 190 -21.32 -3.05 11.88
C ASN A 190 -19.96 -3.52 12.43
N TRP A 191 -19.91 -4.75 12.94
CA TRP A 191 -18.66 -5.32 13.46
C TRP A 191 -17.55 -5.44 12.40
N ARG A 192 -17.87 -5.72 11.13
CA ARG A 192 -16.87 -5.81 10.04
C ARG A 192 -16.16 -4.47 9.85
N VAL A 193 -16.92 -3.37 9.83
CA VAL A 193 -16.39 -2.00 9.75
C VAL A 193 -15.48 -1.71 10.95
N LEU A 194 -15.90 -2.05 12.17
CA LEU A 194 -15.09 -1.82 13.37
C LEU A 194 -13.76 -2.62 13.36
N PHE A 195 -13.81 -3.88 12.94
CA PHE A 195 -12.59 -4.71 12.83
C PHE A 195 -11.71 -4.32 11.64
N SER A 196 -12.27 -3.74 10.57
CA SER A 196 -11.49 -3.28 9.43
C SER A 196 -10.57 -2.10 9.75
N THR A 197 -10.85 -1.31 10.79
CA THR A 197 -10.00 -0.17 11.16
C THR A 197 -8.60 -0.61 11.62
N PRO A 198 -8.44 -1.47 12.67
CA PRO A 198 -7.12 -1.93 13.07
C PRO A 198 -6.44 -2.78 12.00
N ILE A 199 -7.19 -3.58 11.23
CA ILE A 199 -6.64 -4.34 10.10
C ILE A 199 -6.15 -3.38 8.99
N GLY A 200 -6.92 -2.33 8.73
CA GLY A 200 -6.63 -1.28 7.77
C GLY A 200 -5.38 -0.51 8.13
N TYR A 201 -5.17 -0.16 9.41
CA TYR A 201 -3.91 0.43 9.87
C TYR A 201 -2.71 -0.45 9.50
N VAL A 202 -2.78 -1.74 9.80
CA VAL A 202 -1.70 -2.68 9.52
C VAL A 202 -1.48 -2.83 8.01
N GLY A 203 -2.56 -2.88 7.24
CA GLY A 203 -2.53 -2.91 5.78
C GLY A 203 -1.86 -1.66 5.20
N GLU A 204 -2.21 -0.49 5.71
CA GLU A 204 -1.68 0.81 5.26
C GLU A 204 -0.25 1.07 5.74
N PHE A 205 0.14 0.54 6.90
CA PHE A 205 1.53 0.52 7.32
C PHE A 205 2.38 -0.32 6.35
N GLY A 206 1.90 -1.52 5.99
CA GLY A 206 2.60 -2.39 5.03
C GLY A 206 2.52 -1.91 3.58
N SER A 207 1.61 -0.99 3.26
CA SER A 207 1.40 -0.51 1.89
C SER A 207 2.58 0.31 1.36
N SER A 208 3.39 0.90 2.25
CA SER A 208 4.59 1.65 1.89
C SER A 208 5.86 0.80 1.75
N LEU A 209 5.76 -0.53 1.88
CA LEU A 209 6.87 -1.42 1.55
C LEU A 209 7.32 -1.19 0.08
N PRO A 210 8.63 -1.30 -0.24
CA PRO A 210 9.15 -0.95 -1.57
C PRO A 210 8.53 -1.73 -2.75
N SER A 211 7.93 -2.90 -2.50
CA SER A 211 7.33 -3.74 -3.53
C SER A 211 5.79 -3.68 -3.59
N ARG A 212 5.13 -2.77 -2.86
CA ARG A 212 3.66 -2.71 -2.76
C ARG A 212 3.04 -1.59 -3.58
N ILE A 213 2.77 -0.43 -2.96
CA ILE A 213 2.14 0.69 -3.66
C ILE A 213 3.17 1.53 -4.42
N LEU A 214 4.47 1.43 -4.11
CA LEU A 214 5.51 2.16 -4.84
C LEU A 214 5.41 2.00 -6.37
N PRO A 215 5.25 0.80 -6.96
CA PRO A 215 5.03 0.64 -8.40
C PRO A 215 3.90 1.54 -8.96
N ILE A 216 2.80 1.70 -8.21
CA ILE A 216 1.65 2.51 -8.61
C ILE A 216 2.02 4.01 -8.59
N GLN A 217 2.69 4.47 -7.53
CA GLN A 217 3.14 5.87 -7.43
C GLN A 217 4.17 6.20 -8.52
N VAL A 218 5.07 5.26 -8.79
CA VAL A 218 6.04 5.37 -9.88
C VAL A 218 5.32 5.41 -11.23
N ASN A 219 4.29 4.59 -11.43
CA ASN A 219 3.51 4.59 -12.67
C ASN A 219 2.78 5.93 -12.86
N TYR A 220 2.20 6.46 -11.78
CA TYR A 220 1.57 7.78 -11.79
C TYR A 220 2.56 8.87 -12.21
N LEU A 221 3.76 8.92 -11.62
CA LEU A 221 4.80 9.89 -11.97
C LEU A 221 5.31 9.70 -13.40
N TYR A 222 5.58 8.45 -13.78
CA TYR A 222 6.04 8.04 -15.11
C TYR A 222 5.10 8.57 -16.21
N GLN A 223 3.79 8.42 -16.02
CA GLN A 223 2.80 8.84 -17.01
C GLN A 223 2.42 10.33 -16.90
N ASN A 224 2.08 10.82 -15.70
CA ASN A 224 1.48 12.16 -15.54
C ASN A 224 2.49 13.28 -15.34
N VAL A 225 3.68 12.99 -14.79
CA VAL A 225 4.71 14.01 -14.55
C VAL A 225 5.73 14.02 -15.68
N LEU A 226 6.19 12.84 -16.10
CA LEU A 226 7.18 12.71 -17.17
C LEU A 226 6.57 12.58 -18.56
N GLY A 227 5.25 12.40 -18.66
CA GLY A 227 4.54 12.31 -19.95
C GLY A 227 4.88 11.04 -20.75
N ILE A 228 5.45 10.02 -20.12
CA ILE A 228 5.89 8.81 -20.82
C ILE A 228 4.70 7.87 -20.97
N LYS A 229 4.38 7.52 -22.23
CA LYS A 229 3.29 6.59 -22.51
C LYS A 229 3.68 5.15 -22.13
N PRO A 230 2.77 4.40 -21.49
CA PRO A 230 2.99 2.98 -21.24
C PRO A 230 3.07 2.21 -22.56
N GLN A 231 3.82 1.10 -22.56
CA GLN A 231 3.97 0.21 -23.71
C GLN A 231 2.92 -0.90 -23.71
N SER A 232 2.61 -1.44 -22.54
CA SER A 232 1.74 -2.61 -22.39
C SER A 232 0.66 -2.46 -21.31
N THR A 233 0.78 -1.47 -20.43
CA THR A 233 -0.19 -1.18 -19.37
C THR A 233 -1.14 -0.06 -19.78
N LEU A 234 -2.24 0.08 -19.04
CA LEU A 234 -3.23 1.13 -19.28
C LEU A 234 -2.64 2.52 -19.06
N SER A 235 -3.12 3.47 -19.87
CA SER A 235 -2.90 4.88 -19.59
C SER A 235 -3.64 5.30 -18.32
N TRP A 236 -3.13 6.32 -17.63
CA TRP A 236 -3.76 6.82 -16.40
C TRP A 236 -5.19 7.34 -16.65
N SER A 237 -5.49 7.85 -17.85
CA SER A 237 -6.86 8.20 -18.27
C SER A 237 -7.79 6.99 -18.31
N GLU A 238 -7.33 5.86 -18.84
CA GLU A 238 -8.11 4.62 -18.89
C GLU A 238 -8.28 4.01 -17.50
N VAL A 239 -7.24 4.08 -16.65
CA VAL A 239 -7.30 3.70 -15.24
C VAL A 239 -8.41 4.49 -14.52
N ASN A 240 -8.43 5.82 -14.66
CA ASN A 240 -9.45 6.67 -14.05
C ASN A 240 -10.86 6.38 -14.59
N ALA A 241 -10.99 6.16 -15.90
CA ALA A 241 -12.28 5.84 -16.52
C ALA A 241 -12.83 4.50 -16.00
N SER A 242 -11.97 3.50 -15.88
CA SER A 242 -12.30 2.18 -15.32
C SER A 242 -12.70 2.29 -13.84
N ALA A 243 -11.90 2.98 -13.03
CA ALA A 243 -12.20 3.21 -11.61
C ALA A 243 -13.53 3.95 -11.42
N LYS A 244 -13.81 4.98 -12.23
CA LYS A 244 -15.09 5.71 -12.18
C LYS A 244 -16.27 4.80 -12.53
N ASN A 245 -16.17 3.99 -13.58
CA ASN A 245 -17.22 3.06 -13.96
C ASN A 245 -17.55 2.06 -12.83
N VAL A 246 -16.54 1.65 -12.06
CA VAL A 246 -16.72 0.78 -10.88
C VAL A 246 -17.29 1.54 -9.70
N LEU A 247 -16.87 2.78 -9.44
CA LEU A 247 -17.46 3.61 -8.38
C LEU A 247 -18.96 3.83 -8.59
N ASP A 248 -19.36 4.09 -9.85
CA ASP A 248 -20.74 4.41 -10.21
C ASP A 248 -21.65 3.18 -10.28
N GLY A 249 -21.09 1.97 -10.48
CA GLY A 249 -21.87 0.78 -10.78
C GLY A 249 -21.49 -0.51 -10.05
N GLY A 250 -20.52 -0.47 -9.13
CA GLY A 250 -20.08 -1.58 -8.30
C GLY A 250 -19.01 -2.49 -8.94
N TYR A 251 -18.50 -3.43 -8.14
CA TYR A 251 -17.44 -4.37 -8.56
C TYR A 251 -17.83 -5.21 -9.80
N LEU A 252 -19.13 -5.42 -10.06
CA LEU A 252 -19.57 -6.18 -11.21
C LEU A 252 -19.30 -5.49 -12.57
N LYS A 253 -18.91 -4.20 -12.58
CA LYS A 253 -18.62 -3.43 -13.80
C LYS A 253 -17.24 -3.69 -14.41
N GLN A 254 -16.38 -4.42 -13.72
CA GLN A 254 -15.04 -4.74 -14.18
C GLN A 254 -14.76 -6.24 -13.92
N ASN A 255 -14.19 -6.94 -14.90
CA ASN A 255 -14.12 -8.41 -14.86
C ASN A 255 -13.30 -8.97 -13.68
N THR A 256 -12.11 -8.42 -13.39
CA THR A 256 -11.26 -8.92 -12.30
C THR A 256 -11.83 -8.62 -10.91
N LEU A 257 -12.49 -7.47 -10.73
CA LEU A 257 -13.22 -7.11 -9.51
C LEU A 257 -14.51 -7.92 -9.36
N LYS A 258 -15.18 -8.25 -10.45
CA LYS A 258 -16.31 -9.19 -10.47
C LYS A 258 -15.88 -10.59 -10.05
N GLU A 259 -14.75 -11.08 -10.56
CA GLU A 259 -14.17 -12.36 -10.16
C GLU A 259 -13.82 -12.37 -8.67
N TYR A 260 -13.16 -11.31 -8.19
CA TYR A 260 -12.88 -11.12 -6.76
C TYR A 260 -14.17 -11.10 -5.92
N TYR A 261 -15.16 -10.30 -6.31
CA TYR A 261 -16.44 -10.25 -5.60
C TYR A 261 -17.09 -11.64 -5.53
N ASN A 262 -17.09 -12.39 -6.64
CA ASN A 262 -17.62 -13.74 -6.65
C ASN A 262 -16.78 -14.69 -5.77
N SER A 263 -15.46 -14.55 -5.68
CA SER A 263 -14.62 -15.40 -4.81
C SER A 263 -14.90 -15.17 -3.32
N VAL A 264 -15.30 -13.94 -2.96
CA VAL A 264 -15.70 -13.60 -1.59
C VAL A 264 -17.15 -14.04 -1.30
N MET A 265 -18.07 -13.82 -2.25
CA MET A 265 -19.51 -13.98 -2.04
C MET A 265 -20.08 -15.34 -2.39
N LYS A 266 -19.57 -15.98 -3.45
CA LYS A 266 -20.08 -17.24 -3.98
C LYS A 266 -19.05 -18.33 -3.76
N SER A 267 -19.13 -19.00 -2.61
CA SER A 267 -18.45 -20.29 -2.49
C SER A 267 -19.37 -21.40 -3.02
N LYS A 268 -18.88 -22.15 -4.01
CA LYS A 268 -19.09 -23.60 -3.97
C LYS A 268 -18.36 -24.16 -2.75
#